data_AF-A0A7C3A9H0-F1
#
_entry.id   AF-A0A7C3A9H0-F1
#
_cell.length_a   1.000
_cell.length_b   1.000
_cell.length_c   1.000
_cell.angle_alpha   90.00
_cell.angle_beta   90.00
_cell.angle_gamma   90.00
#
_symmetry.space_group_name_H-M   'P 1'
#
loop_
_entity.id
_entity.type
_entity.pdbx_description
1 polymer ?
#
loop_
_entity_poly.entity_id
_entity_poly.type
_entity_poly.pdbx_seq_one_letter_code
_entity_poly.pdbx_strand_id
1 'polypeptide(L)'
;MTAYIVRRLLWMIPLLVGVSVITFAMLKRIPGDPVTVMLLESRSSGRVITEADRERLRKQYGLDKPVYLQYFDWLGEVLRG
;
A
#
# COMPACT_ATOMS: atom_id res chain seq x y z
N MET A 1 3.94 -35.67 -14.21
CA MET A 1 4.59 -34.35 -14.39
C MET A 1 3.64 -33.18 -14.11
N THR A 2 2.43 -33.15 -14.69
CA THR A 2 1.41 -32.09 -14.45
C THR A 2 1.01 -31.92 -12.97
N ALA A 3 0.75 -33.01 -12.25
CA ALA A 3 0.44 -32.94 -10.81
C ALA A 3 1.56 -32.32 -9.96
N TYR A 4 2.83 -32.53 -10.35
CA TYR A 4 3.98 -31.91 -9.69
C TYR A 4 4.03 -30.39 -9.95
N ILE A 5 3.76 -29.96 -11.18
CA ILE A 5 3.71 -28.54 -11.56
C ILE A 5 2.58 -27.82 -10.81
N VAL A 6 1.37 -28.40 -10.77
CA VAL A 6 0.22 -27.81 -10.05
C VAL A 6 0.51 -27.69 -8.56
N ARG A 7 1.07 -28.74 -7.95
CA ARG A 7 1.46 -28.70 -6.53
C ARG A 7 2.50 -27.60 -6.28
N ARG A 8 3.49 -27.46 -7.15
CA ARG A 8 4.53 -26.42 -7.05
C ARG A 8 3.94 -25.01 -7.17
N LEU A 9 3.01 -24.79 -8.10
CA LEU A 9 2.30 -23.51 -8.24
C LEU A 9 1.46 -23.18 -7.01
N LEU A 10 0.74 -24.17 -6.45
CA LEU A 10 -0.03 -23.98 -5.22
C LEU A 10 0.85 -23.58 -4.03
N TRP A 11 2.07 -24.13 -3.92
CA TRP A 11 3.04 -23.73 -2.90
C TRP A 11 3.67 -22.35 -3.15
N MET A 12 3.71 -21.88 -4.39
CA MET A 12 4.21 -20.54 -4.70
C MET A 12 3.24 -19.44 -4.26
N ILE A 13 1.93 -19.68 -4.30
CA ILE A 13 0.92 -18.69 -3.89
C ILE A 13 1.16 -18.19 -2.45
N PRO A 14 1.24 -19.04 -1.40
CA PRO A 14 1.48 -18.56 -0.04
C PRO A 14 2.86 -17.92 0.12
N LEU A 15 3.87 -18.35 -0.63
CA LEU A 15 5.18 -17.69 -0.64
C LEU A 15 5.07 -16.26 -1.18
N LEU A 16 4.42 -16.08 -2.33
CA LEU A 16 4.20 -14.77 -2.94
C LEU A 16 3.37 -13.86 -2.03
N VAL A 17 2.31 -14.39 -1.42
CA VAL A 17 1.49 -13.66 -0.44
C VAL A 17 2.31 -13.29 0.80
N GLY A 18 3.17 -14.18 1.28
CA GLY A 18 4.06 -13.90 2.40
C GLY A 18 5.01 -12.73 2.09
N VAL A 19 5.67 -12.79 0.93
CA VAL A 19 6.58 -11.72 0.49
C VAL A 19 5.82 -10.40 0.28
N SER A 20 4.65 -10.42 -0.38
CA SER A 20 3.86 -9.19 -0.62
C SER A 20 3.38 -8.55 0.67
N VAL A 21 2.96 -9.35 1.67
CA VAL A 21 2.58 -8.84 2.99
C VAL A 21 3.79 -8.22 3.70
N ILE A 22 4.97 -8.85 3.62
CA ILE A 22 6.20 -8.29 4.20
C ILE A 22 6.56 -6.97 3.51
N THR A 23 6.54 -6.92 2.18
CA THR A 23 6.80 -5.70 1.41
C THR A 23 5.80 -4.60 1.76
N PHE A 24 4.50 -4.90 1.82
CA PHE A 24 3.47 -3.96 2.23
C PHE A 24 3.68 -3.47 3.66
N ALA A 25 4.02 -4.37 4.60
CA ALA A 25 4.31 -4.01 5.98
C ALA A 25 5.57 -3.13 6.09
N MET A 26 6.61 -3.37 5.27
CA MET A 26 7.78 -2.50 5.20
C MET A 26 7.39 -1.12 4.69
N LEU A 27 6.65 -1.03 3.58
CA LEU A 27 6.17 0.24 3.02
C LEU A 27 5.35 1.04 4.04
N LYS A 28 4.44 0.37 4.77
CA LYS A 28 3.60 1.02 5.79
C LYS A 28 4.37 1.47 7.03
N ARG A 29 5.49 0.80 7.34
CA ARG A 29 6.34 1.14 8.49
C ARG A 29 7.31 2.27 8.21
N ILE A 30 7.52 2.64 6.95
CA ILE A 30 8.29 3.84 6.62
C ILE A 30 7.55 5.03 7.25
N PRO A 31 8.18 5.77 8.19
CA PRO A 31 7.57 6.94 8.82
C PRO A 31 7.46 8.04 7.77
N GLY A 32 6.32 8.03 7.08
CA GLY A 32 6.09 8.75 5.84
C GLY A 32 4.79 8.25 5.27
N ASP A 33 3.68 8.56 5.95
CA ASP A 33 2.37 8.54 5.31
C ASP A 33 2.54 9.29 3.97
N PRO A 34 2.13 8.75 2.81
CA PRO A 34 2.22 9.48 1.54
C PRO A 34 1.66 10.91 1.66
N VAL A 35 0.69 11.10 2.57
CA VAL A 35 0.20 12.42 2.98
C VAL A 35 1.29 13.27 3.64
N THR A 36 2.11 12.75 4.54
CA THR A 36 3.26 13.45 5.15
C THR A 36 4.33 13.82 4.14
N VAL A 37 4.60 12.97 3.14
CA VAL A 37 5.56 13.28 2.06
C VAL A 37 5.00 14.39 1.14
N MET A 38 3.73 14.28 0.72
CA MET A 38 3.04 15.33 -0.03
C MET A 38 2.91 16.64 0.76
N LEU A 39 2.72 16.58 2.07
CA LEU A 39 2.72 17.72 2.98
C LEU A 39 4.08 18.41 3.02
N LEU A 40 5.16 17.63 3.03
CA LEU A 40 6.53 18.15 3.04
C LEU A 40 6.85 18.86 1.72
N GLU A 41 6.50 18.25 0.58
CA GLU A 41 6.62 18.89 -0.75
C GLU A 41 5.73 20.14 -0.86
N SER A 42 4.50 20.09 -0.35
CA SER A 42 3.58 21.24 -0.42
C SER A 42 4.04 22.42 0.46
N ARG A 43 4.63 22.13 1.62
CA ARG A 43 5.28 23.16 2.45
C ARG A 43 6.47 23.80 1.73
N SER A 44 7.26 23.02 1.00
CA SER A 44 8.39 23.54 0.22
C SER A 44 7.96 24.43 -0.97
N SER A 45 6.73 24.25 -1.47
CA SER A 45 6.14 25.08 -2.54
C SER A 45 5.29 26.25 -2.02
N GLY A 46 5.34 26.55 -0.72
CA GLY A 46 4.61 27.66 -0.11
C GLY A 46 3.11 27.43 0.10
N ARG A 47 2.62 26.20 -0.14
CA ARG A 47 1.22 25.83 0.11
C ARG A 47 1.02 25.40 1.57
N VAL A 48 0.27 26.19 2.32
CA VAL A 48 -0.17 25.82 3.67
C VAL A 48 -1.29 24.78 3.54
N ILE A 49 -0.97 23.52 3.85
CA ILE A 49 -1.99 22.47 3.91
C ILE A 49 -2.62 22.49 5.31
N THR A 50 -3.94 22.64 5.35
CA THR A 50 -4.73 22.68 6.59
C THR A 50 -5.01 21.27 7.10
N GLU A 51 -5.35 21.10 8.39
CA GLU A 51 -5.74 19.79 8.93
C GLU A 51 -6.94 19.17 8.18
N ALA A 52 -7.88 20.00 7.73
CA ALA A 52 -9.01 19.57 6.90
C ALA A 52 -8.59 18.99 5.54
N ASP A 53 -7.52 19.52 4.95
CA ASP A 53 -6.96 19.00 3.70
C ASP A 53 -6.24 17.66 3.94
N ARG A 54 -5.61 17.48 5.10
CA ARG A 54 -5.01 16.20 5.49
C ARG A 54 -6.05 15.09 5.62
N GLU A 55 -7.17 15.37 6.26
CA GLU A 55 -8.26 14.40 6.38
C GLU A 55 -8.89 14.06 5.01
N ARG A 56 -9.07 15.07 4.14
CA ARG A 56 -9.53 14.85 2.77
C ARG A 56 -8.57 13.95 1.99
N LEU A 57 -7.27 14.23 2.06
CA LEU A 57 -6.24 13.43 1.39
C LEU A 57 -6.21 12.01 1.95
N ARG A 58 -6.31 11.83 3.28
CA ARG A 58 -6.39 10.49 3.89
C ARG A 58 -7.57 9.68 3.38
N LYS A 59 -8.74 10.28 3.27
CA LYS A 59 -9.92 9.62 2.70
C LYS A 59 -9.74 9.33 1.22
N GLN A 60 -9.17 10.26 0.46
CA GLN A 60 -8.93 10.12 -0.98
C GLN A 60 -7.97 8.97 -1.29
N TYR A 61 -6.90 8.80 -0.50
CA TYR A 61 -5.95 7.70 -0.63
C TYR A 61 -6.36 6.43 0.13
N GLY A 62 -7.55 6.38 0.72
CA GLY A 62 -8.05 5.21 1.45
C GLY A 62 -7.25 4.85 2.70
N LEU A 63 -6.48 5.80 3.24
CA LEU A 63 -5.65 5.63 4.43
C LEU A 63 -6.46 5.53 5.73
N ASP A 64 -7.75 5.90 5.68
CA ASP A 64 -8.69 5.71 6.79
C ASP A 64 -9.19 4.25 6.91
N LYS A 65 -9.03 3.45 5.85
CA LYS A 65 -9.51 2.06 5.84
C LYS A 65 -8.66 1.16 6.75
N PRO A 66 -9.25 0.07 7.29
CA PRO A 66 -8.49 -1.00 7.93
C PRO A 66 -7.31 -1.52 7.09
N VAL A 67 -6.24 -1.96 7.76
CA VAL A 67 -4.95 -2.34 7.13
C VAL A 67 -5.09 -3.44 6.07
N TYR A 68 -6.00 -4.38 6.29
CA TYR A 68 -6.24 -5.47 5.35
C TYR A 68 -6.89 -4.96 4.06
N LEU A 69 -7.79 -3.97 4.12
CA LEU A 69 -8.38 -3.35 2.93
C LEU A 69 -7.34 -2.56 2.15
N GLN A 70 -6.49 -1.80 2.84
CA GLN A 70 -5.38 -1.07 2.19
C GLN A 70 -4.44 -2.04 1.44
N TYR A 71 -4.19 -3.23 2.01
CA TYR A 71 -3.38 -4.25 1.34
C TYR A 71 -4.04 -4.78 0.06
N PHE A 72 -5.35 -5.07 0.08
CA PHE A 72 -6.05 -5.56 -1.11
C PHE A 72 -6.20 -4.49 -2.20
N ASP A 73 -6.44 -3.24 -1.81
CA ASP A 73 -6.46 -2.10 -2.75
C ASP A 73 -5.09 -1.93 -3.41
N TRP A 74 -4.02 -1.90 -2.62
CA TRP A 74 -2.63 -1.83 -3.13
C TRP A 74 -2.28 -3.03 -4.01
N LEU A 75 -2.62 -4.24 -3.60
CA LEU A 75 -2.38 -5.46 -4.38
C LEU A 75 -3.14 -5.40 -5.72
N GLY A 76 -4.36 -4.88 -5.72
CA GLY A 76 -5.16 -4.68 -6.92
C GLY A 76 -4.53 -3.69 -7.89
N GLU A 77 -3.99 -2.58 -7.39
CA GLU A 77 -3.25 -1.60 -8.20
C GLU A 77 -1.96 -2.21 -8.77
N VAL A 78 -1.18 -2.91 -7.95
CA VAL A 78 0.06 -3.58 -8.38
C VAL A 78 -0.21 -4.65 -9.46
N LEU A 79 -1.32 -5.38 -9.35
CA LEU A 79 -1.71 -6.37 -10.35
C LEU A 79 -2.29 -5.74 -11.63
N ARG A 80 -2.80 -4.51 -11.55
CA ARG A 80 -3.34 -3.79 -12.70
C ARG A 80 -2.27 -3.04 -13.50
N GLY A 81 -1.16 -2.66 -12.86
CA GLY A 81 -0.04 -1.96 -13.50
C GLY A 81 -0.35 -0.51 -13.78
#